data_AF-A0A938CSI8-F1
#
_entry.id   AF-A0A938CSI8-F1
#
_cell.length_a   1.000
_cell.length_b   1.000
_cell.length_c   1.000
_cell.angle_alpha   90.00
_cell.angle_beta   90.00
_cell.angle_gamma   90.00
#
_symmetry.space_group_name_H-M   'P 1'
#
loop_
_entity.id
_entity.type
_entity.pdbx_description
1 polymer ?
#
loop_
_entity_poly.entity_id
_entity_poly.type
_entity_poly.pdbx_seq_one_letter_code
_entity_poly.pdbx_strand_id
1 'polypeptide(L)'
;MSTEQTIWSDEGRRAVFETRDFYLACFLRCAGYELLDLRTEGRRKVFVFQDRPSRRGDVMAFYGDAAIVRPQAFAATIKDMKGLLHNG
;
A
#
# COMPACT_ATOMS: atom_id res chain seq x y z
N MET A 1 24.86 33.91 13.32
CA MET A 1 23.78 33.82 14.32
C MET A 1 22.51 34.29 13.62
N SER A 2 21.40 33.58 13.47
CA SER A 2 20.94 32.28 13.96
C SER A 2 20.09 31.70 12.83
N THR A 3 20.45 30.54 12.29
CA THR A 3 19.48 29.69 11.56
C THR A 3 19.35 28.45 12.41
N GLU A 4 18.49 28.53 13.42
CA GLU A 4 17.98 27.36 14.12
C GLU A 4 17.12 26.58 13.11
N GLN A 5 17.82 25.76 12.32
CA GLN A 5 17.22 24.63 11.65
C GLN A 5 16.77 23.70 12.75
N THR A 6 15.49 23.81 13.10
CA THR A 6 14.82 22.85 13.98
C THR A 6 15.04 21.47 13.39
N ILE A 7 15.88 20.71 14.08
CA ILE A 7 16.09 19.29 13.90
C ILE A 7 14.73 18.63 14.11
N TRP A 8 14.02 18.32 13.03
CA TRP A 8 12.89 17.42 13.08
C TRP A 8 13.48 16.03 13.01
N SER A 9 13.52 15.37 14.15
CA SER A 9 13.95 13.98 14.29
C SER A 9 13.14 13.09 13.32
N ASP A 10 13.83 12.58 12.30
CA ASP A 10 13.35 11.62 11.30
C ASP A 10 13.30 10.20 11.92
N GLU A 11 12.63 10.08 13.05
CA GLU A 11 12.58 8.85 13.86
C GLU A 11 11.15 8.66 14.34
N GLY A 12 10.27 8.27 13.41
CA GLY A 12 8.87 8.00 13.74
C GLY A 12 7.85 8.21 12.62
N ARG A 13 8.24 8.73 11.44
CA ARG A 13 7.39 8.57 10.25
C ARG A 13 7.39 7.08 9.89
N ARG A 14 6.38 6.34 10.33
CA ARG A 14 6.02 5.04 9.77
C ARG A 14 6.12 5.17 8.25
N ALA A 15 7.16 4.61 7.65
CA ALA A 15 7.33 4.70 6.20
C ALA A 15 6.06 4.12 5.57
N VAL A 16 5.47 4.87 4.64
CA VAL A 16 4.28 4.45 3.92
C VAL A 16 4.67 4.08 2.49
N PHE A 17 3.98 3.08 1.94
CA PHE A 17 4.09 2.72 0.54
C PHE A 17 2.80 3.08 -0.18
N GLU A 18 2.93 3.80 -1.29
CA GLU A 18 1.79 4.25 -2.08
C GLU A 18 1.76 3.53 -3.42
N THR A 19 0.57 3.11 -3.83
CA THR A 19 0.36 2.57 -5.18
C THR A 19 -0.99 3.01 -5.74
N ARG A 20 -1.03 3.13 -7.07
CA ARG A 20 -2.25 3.34 -7.86
C ARG A 20 -2.71 2.07 -8.58
N ASP A 21 -1.90 1.02 -8.53
CA ASP A 21 -2.20 -0.27 -9.13
C ASP A 21 -3.16 -1.04 -8.21
N PHE A 22 -4.38 -1.23 -8.69
CA PHE A 22 -5.44 -1.89 -7.96
C PHE A 22 -5.11 -3.35 -7.63
N TYR A 23 -4.51 -4.10 -8.56
CA TYR A 23 -4.22 -5.52 -8.33
C TYR A 23 -3.01 -5.70 -7.43
N LEU A 24 -2.00 -4.83 -7.54
CA LEU A 24 -0.91 -4.79 -6.57
C LEU A 24 -1.45 -4.45 -5.17
N ALA A 25 -2.35 -3.47 -5.05
CA ALA A 25 -2.97 -3.13 -3.76
C ALA A 25 -3.75 -4.31 -3.16
N CYS A 26 -4.51 -5.04 -3.99
CA CYS A 26 -5.20 -6.26 -3.56
C CYS A 26 -4.20 -7.34 -3.11
N PHE A 27 -3.09 -7.50 -3.82
CA PHE A 27 -2.05 -8.47 -3.48
C PHE A 27 -1.43 -8.12 -2.13
N LEU A 28 -0.99 -6.87 -1.95
CA LEU A 28 -0.41 -6.40 -0.70
C LEU A 28 -1.39 -6.59 0.46
N ARG A 29 -2.67 -6.23 0.28
CA ARG A 29 -3.70 -6.45 1.29
C ARG A 29 -3.86 -7.93 1.63
N CYS A 30 -3.89 -8.81 0.62
CA CYS A 30 -3.99 -10.26 0.79
C CYS A 30 -2.72 -10.86 1.43
N ALA A 31 -1.54 -10.30 1.17
CA ALA A 31 -0.26 -10.64 1.80
C ALA A 31 -0.14 -10.06 3.22
N GLY A 32 -1.19 -9.41 3.72
CA GLY A 32 -1.31 -8.94 5.09
C GLY A 32 -0.74 -7.55 5.33
N TYR A 33 -0.45 -6.76 4.29
CA TYR A 33 -0.14 -5.34 4.46
C TYR A 33 -1.35 -4.58 5.03
N GLU A 34 -1.06 -3.64 5.92
CA GLU A 34 -2.07 -2.77 6.52
C GLU A 34 -2.36 -1.62 5.58
N LEU A 35 -3.59 -1.53 5.08
CA LEU A 35 -4.07 -0.38 4.31
C LEU A 35 -4.39 0.74 5.32
N LEU A 36 -3.59 1.80 5.31
CA LEU A 36 -3.71 2.93 6.22
C LEU A 36 -4.70 3.97 5.70
N ASP A 37 -4.73 4.19 4.39
CA ASP A 37 -5.56 5.22 3.77
C ASP A 37 -5.88 4.89 2.31
N LEU A 38 -7.00 5.45 1.82
CA LEU A 38 -7.44 5.41 0.44
C LEU A 38 -7.78 6.84 0.00
N ARG A 39 -6.86 7.46 -0.73
CA ARG A 39 -6.99 8.86 -1.14
C ARG A 39 -7.48 8.97 -2.57
N THR A 40 -8.22 10.04 -2.85
CA THR A 40 -8.64 10.39 -4.21
C THR A 40 -7.74 11.51 -4.74
N GLU A 41 -7.04 11.25 -5.83
CA GLU A 41 -6.23 12.22 -6.55
C GLU A 41 -6.83 12.44 -7.95
N GLY A 42 -7.71 13.44 -8.05
CA GLY A 42 -8.48 13.70 -9.26
C GLY A 42 -9.40 12.53 -9.59
N ARG A 43 -9.13 11.86 -10.72
CA ARG A 43 -9.89 10.66 -11.16
C ARG A 43 -9.28 9.34 -10.68
N ARG A 44 -8.14 9.38 -9.97
CA ARG A 44 -7.39 8.19 -9.56
C ARG A 44 -7.53 7.97 -8.06
N LYS A 45 -7.47 6.71 -7.65
CA LYS A 45 -7.39 6.32 -6.24
C LYS A 45 -5.96 5.93 -5.91
N VAL A 46 -5.46 6.35 -4.75
CA VAL A 46 -4.13 6.04 -4.23
C VAL A 46 -4.30 5.23 -2.95
N PHE A 47 -3.78 4.01 -2.96
CA PHE A 47 -3.75 3.12 -1.81
C PHE A 47 -2.48 3.36 -1.01
N VAL A 48 -2.63 3.61 0.29
CA VAL A 48 -1.51 3.89 1.20
C VAL A 48 -1.38 2.74 2.18
N PHE A 49 -0.25 2.05 2.15
CA PHE A 49 0.04 0.93 3.03
C PHE A 49 1.12 1.26 4.03
N GLN A 50 1.08 0.62 5.20
CA GLN A 50 2.22 0.57 6.09
C GLN A 50 3.38 -0.15 5.39
N ASP A 51 4.51 0.54 5.16
CA ASP A 51 5.69 -0.06 4.53
C ASP A 51 6.31 -1.11 5.45
N ARG A 52 7.01 -2.06 4.84
CA ARG A 52 7.69 -3.20 5.48
C ARG A 52 9.02 -3.47 4.79
N PRO A 53 10.02 -4.05 5.49
CA PRO A 53 11.30 -4.40 4.87
C PRO A 53 11.17 -5.30 3.62
N SER A 54 10.19 -6.21 3.58
CA SER A 54 9.97 -7.13 2.46
C SER A 54 9.29 -6.49 1.23
N ARG A 55 8.74 -5.27 1.35
CA ARG A 55 7.89 -4.64 0.32
C ARG A 55 8.52 -4.61 -1.06
N ARG A 56 9.83 -4.32 -1.16
CA ARG A 56 10.50 -4.29 -2.45
C ARG A 56 10.52 -5.67 -3.11
N GLY A 57 10.80 -6.72 -2.33
CA GLY A 57 10.78 -8.10 -2.80
C GLY A 57 9.37 -8.55 -3.20
N ASP A 58 8.37 -8.22 -2.39
CA ASP A 58 6.97 -8.59 -2.65
C ASP A 58 6.43 -7.93 -3.93
N VAL A 59 6.75 -6.65 -4.15
CA VAL A 59 6.39 -5.92 -5.39
C VAL A 59 7.10 -6.51 -6.61
N MET A 60 8.39 -6.84 -6.50
CA MET A 60 9.12 -7.49 -7.58
C MET A 60 8.56 -8.88 -7.90
N ALA A 61 8.22 -9.67 -6.88
CA ALA A 61 7.59 -10.97 -7.05
C ALA A 61 6.22 -10.87 -7.73
N PHE A 62 5.41 -9.86 -7.36
CA PHE A 62 4.12 -9.62 -8.01
C PHE A 62 4.26 -9.32 -9.50
N TYR A 63 5.11 -8.37 -9.87
CA TYR A 63 5.31 -8.01 -11.28
C TYR A 63 6.10 -9.05 -12.09
N GLY A 64 6.88 -9.89 -11.41
CA GLY A 64 7.65 -10.99 -12.01
C GLY A 64 6.91 -12.34 -12.04
N ASP A 65 5.61 -12.39 -11.72
CA ASP A 65 4.80 -13.61 -11.65
C ASP A 65 5.36 -14.70 -10.72
N ALA A 66 6.09 -14.29 -9.68
CA ALA A 66 6.69 -15.16 -8.67
C ALA A 66 5.93 -15.12 -7.33
N ALA A 67 4.94 -14.24 -7.19
CA ALA A 67 4.14 -14.12 -5.98
C ALA A 67 3.11 -15.27 -5.88
N ILE A 68 2.96 -15.85 -4.69
CA ILE A 68 1.99 -16.92 -4.41
C ILE A 68 0.96 -16.41 -3.42
N VAL A 69 -0.33 -16.63 -3.71
CA VAL A 69 -1.45 -16.32 -2.83
C VAL A 69 -2.44 -17.47 -2.77
N ARG A 70 -3.27 -17.51 -1.72
CA ARG A 70 -4.43 -18.41 -1.69
C ARG A 70 -5.51 -17.85 -2.62
N PRO A 71 -5.94 -18.55 -3.68
CA PRO A 71 -6.80 -17.96 -4.71
C PRO A 71 -8.13 -17.41 -4.18
N GLN A 72 -8.79 -18.14 -3.27
CA GLN A 72 -10.06 -17.70 -2.69
C GLN A 72 -9.89 -16.47 -1.79
N ALA A 73 -8.80 -16.38 -1.03
CA ALA A 73 -8.51 -15.22 -0.19
C ALA A 73 -8.23 -13.98 -1.04
N PHE A 74 -7.53 -14.15 -2.16
CA PHE A 74 -7.27 -13.07 -3.10
C PHE A 74 -8.55 -12.59 -3.80
N ALA A 75 -9.41 -13.51 -4.25
CA ALA A 75 -10.70 -13.19 -4.84
C ALA A 75 -11.62 -12.42 -3.86
N ALA A 76 -11.66 -12.85 -2.60
CA ALA A 76 -12.38 -12.13 -1.54
C ALA A 76 -11.81 -10.72 -1.34
N THR A 77 -10.48 -10.60 -1.26
CA THR A 77 -9.80 -9.30 -1.11
C THR A 77 -10.13 -8.35 -2.27
N ILE A 78 -10.17 -8.83 -3.51
CA ILE A 78 -10.56 -8.01 -4.66
C ILE A 78 -11.99 -7.48 -4.50
N LYS A 79 -12.93 -8.32 -4.03
CA LYS A 79 -14.31 -7.90 -3.80
C LYS A 79 -14.38 -6.83 -2.71
N ASP A 80 -13.69 -7.04 -1.59
CA ASP A 80 -13.67 -6.10 -0.46
C ASP A 80 -13.05 -4.76 -0.88
N MET A 81 -11.92 -4.79 -1.58
CA MET A 81 -11.23 -3.60 -2.07
C MET A 81 -12.09 -2.84 -3.09
N LYS A 82 -12.86 -3.52 -3.94
CA LYS A 82 -13.85 -2.85 -4.82
C LYS A 82 -14.96 -2.18 -4.02
N GLY A 83 -15.45 -2.83 -2.96
CA GLY A 83 -16.44 -2.23 -2.05
C GLY A 83 -15.97 -0.91 -1.45
N LEU A 84 -14.70 -0.85 -1.03
CA LEU A 84 -14.07 0.38 -0.52
C LEU A 84 -14.03 1.51 -1.56
N LEU A 85 -13.87 1.19 -2.84
CA LEU A 85 -13.82 2.21 -3.91
C LEU A 85 -15.19 2.82 -4.23
N HIS A 86 -16.27 2.08 -3.99
CA HIS A 86 -17.63 2.51 -4.31
C HIS A 86 -18.36 3.16 -3.14
N ASN A 87 -17.94 2.85 -1.91
CA ASN A 87 -18.57 3.35 -0.68
C ASN A 87 -17.90 4.62 -0.12
N GLY A 88 -16.96 5.24 -0.86
CA GLY A 88 -16.18 6.40 -0.42
C GLY A 88 -16.06 7.49 -1.47
#